data_AF-A0A7Y6ZZI7-F1
#
_entry.id   AF-A0A7Y6ZZI7-F1
#
_cell.length_a   1.000
_cell.length_b   1.000
_cell.length_c   1.000
_cell.angle_alpha   90.00
_cell.angle_beta   90.00
_cell.angle_gamma   90.00
#
_symmetry.space_group_name_H-M   'P 1'
#
loop_
_entity.id
_entity.type
_entity.pdbx_description
1 polymer ?
#
loop_
_entity_poly.entity_id
_entity_poly.type
_entity_poly.pdbx_seq_one_letter_code
_entity_poly.pdbx_strand_id
1 'polypeptide(L)'
;MTAIVLLLSGCAVTPQTHESATSWTTTWATATEDIREGFWMSKGHFPPMPLKDNTLRMFMRTSIGGSTVRVKFSNAFGTTPITIQSAHLAQAKTANASETNGAIDISTDTPLTFSGAATVTIAPGETLYSDQVDFPLTPLEVVAISIHYGNIAQKPITGHRGARTTSFFAEGNTVSSQAMGDVTTKDVWYTATAIEVLAPTAGKTVVAMGDSITDGYGTRYNYHTRWTDYLAERLQNNPDTAAVAMANMGIGGAGAAMSIDRFERDVAQIKGAGWLVIFIGINDIVYGDNRDASYLINQYKEMAELARGQGLAVIGATITPMGDHSKKAGKEATRQAVNNWIRATALQDNIYDSVIDFDKIVRDPKRPAYLLPDYAVDDLHLNITGYQAMADAVDLTLFK
;
A
#
# COMPACT_ATOMS: atom_id res chain seq x y z
N MET A 1 -37.58 -49.04 53.51
CA MET A 1 -37.24 -48.84 52.08
C MET A 1 -37.61 -47.43 51.72
N THR A 2 -36.64 -46.52 51.68
CA THR A 2 -36.85 -45.10 51.43
C THR A 2 -36.46 -44.83 49.99
N ALA A 3 -37.43 -44.49 49.14
CA ALA A 3 -37.21 -44.20 47.73
C ALA A 3 -36.69 -42.77 47.55
N ILE A 4 -35.50 -42.65 46.94
CA ILE A 4 -34.90 -41.36 46.57
C ILE A 4 -35.35 -41.05 45.14
N VAL A 5 -36.05 -39.93 44.97
CA VAL A 5 -36.43 -39.37 43.67
C VAL A 5 -35.27 -38.47 43.19
N LEU A 6 -34.61 -38.85 42.10
CA LEU A 6 -33.65 -37.99 41.41
C LEU A 6 -34.41 -37.01 40.49
N LEU A 7 -34.26 -35.71 40.76
CA LEU A 7 -34.64 -34.64 39.85
C LEU A 7 -33.47 -34.33 38.93
N LEU A 8 -33.63 -34.61 37.63
CA LEU A 8 -32.70 -34.21 36.58
C LEU A 8 -33.02 -32.77 36.16
N SER A 9 -32.19 -31.82 36.60
CA SER A 9 -32.19 -30.46 36.07
C SER A 9 -31.55 -30.45 34.69
N GLY A 10 -32.37 -30.27 33.65
CA GLY A 10 -31.89 -30.08 32.28
C GLY A 10 -31.26 -28.70 32.11
N CYS A 11 -29.94 -28.66 31.87
CA CYS A 11 -29.27 -27.45 31.40
C CYS A 11 -29.70 -27.17 29.96
N ALA A 12 -30.57 -26.18 29.76
CA ALA A 12 -30.83 -25.62 28.44
C ALA A 12 -29.60 -24.84 27.99
N VAL A 13 -28.83 -25.40 27.07
CA VAL A 13 -27.76 -24.68 26.37
C VAL A 13 -28.44 -23.80 25.32
N THR A 14 -28.50 -22.50 25.58
CA THR A 14 -28.84 -21.51 24.55
C THR A 14 -27.76 -21.54 23.48
N PRO A 15 -28.11 -21.67 22.19
CA PRO A 15 -27.13 -21.54 21.11
C PRO A 15 -26.57 -20.12 21.17
N GLN A 16 -25.29 -20.02 21.51
CA GLN A 16 -24.53 -18.79 21.39
C GLN A 16 -24.42 -18.50 19.90
N THR A 17 -25.17 -17.51 19.41
CA THR A 17 -24.97 -16.98 18.07
C THR A 17 -23.53 -16.51 18.00
N HIS A 18 -22.69 -17.20 17.22
CA HIS A 18 -21.38 -16.70 16.85
C HIS A 18 -21.60 -15.41 16.07
N GLU A 19 -21.54 -14.25 16.75
CA GLU A 19 -21.28 -13.00 16.03
C GLU A 19 -19.99 -13.21 15.26
N SER A 20 -20.06 -13.12 13.94
CA SER A 20 -18.88 -13.17 13.09
C SER A 20 -17.88 -12.15 13.62
N ALA A 21 -16.72 -12.60 14.09
CA ALA A 21 -15.72 -11.72 14.67
C ALA A 21 -15.30 -10.69 13.61
N THR A 22 -15.68 -9.43 13.81
CA THR A 22 -15.30 -8.33 12.91
C THR A 22 -13.88 -7.90 13.21
N SER A 23 -13.07 -7.71 12.16
CA SER A 23 -11.70 -7.22 12.29
C SER A 23 -11.39 -6.11 11.30
N TRP A 24 -10.52 -5.19 11.70
CA TRP A 24 -10.01 -4.16 10.81
C TRP A 24 -9.15 -4.78 9.70
N THR A 25 -9.47 -4.42 8.46
CA THR A 25 -8.76 -4.85 7.26
C THR A 25 -8.30 -3.61 6.49
N THR A 26 -7.01 -3.52 6.19
CA THR A 26 -6.45 -2.40 5.41
C THR A 26 -6.87 -2.53 3.96
N THR A 27 -7.75 -1.63 3.50
CA THR A 27 -8.23 -1.59 2.10
C THR A 27 -7.35 -0.74 1.19
N TRP A 28 -6.59 0.19 1.77
CA TRP A 28 -5.56 0.96 1.10
C TRP A 28 -4.48 1.32 2.12
N ALA A 29 -3.22 1.26 1.71
CA ALA A 29 -2.11 1.84 2.46
C ALA A 29 -0.94 2.12 1.53
N THR A 30 -0.03 2.97 2.01
CA THR A 30 1.21 3.34 1.32
C THR A 30 2.40 3.22 2.26
N ALA A 31 3.56 2.90 1.71
CA ALA A 31 4.82 2.99 2.44
C ALA A 31 5.11 4.47 2.79
N THR A 32 5.79 4.71 3.91
CA THR A 32 6.16 6.08 4.31
C THR A 32 7.63 6.38 4.07
N GLU A 33 7.89 7.61 3.63
CA GLU A 33 9.20 8.16 3.34
C GLU A 33 9.48 9.40 4.20
N ASP A 34 10.75 9.57 4.58
CA ASP A 34 11.30 10.77 5.22
C ASP A 34 11.56 11.86 4.17
N ILE A 35 10.59 12.76 3.99
CA ILE A 35 10.74 13.89 3.06
C ILE A 35 11.50 15.02 3.79
N ARG A 36 12.83 14.88 3.83
CA ARG A 36 13.76 15.84 4.45
C ARG A 36 14.70 16.55 3.47
N GLU A 37 15.28 17.65 3.93
CA GLU A 37 16.37 18.34 3.23
C GLU A 37 17.64 17.50 3.10
N GLY A 38 18.39 17.74 2.03
CA GLY A 38 19.66 17.05 1.77
C GLY A 38 19.53 15.59 1.33
N PHE A 39 18.33 15.01 1.37
CA PHE A 39 18.10 13.66 0.88
C PHE A 39 17.69 13.65 -0.58
N TRP A 40 18.42 12.91 -1.42
CA TRP A 40 18.25 12.95 -2.86
C TRP A 40 16.85 12.48 -3.31
N MET A 41 16.23 11.54 -2.58
CA MET A 41 14.87 11.06 -2.87
C MET A 41 13.80 12.11 -2.54
N SER A 42 14.07 13.07 -1.65
CA SER A 42 13.14 14.15 -1.29
C SER A 42 13.13 15.31 -2.29
N LYS A 43 14.11 15.38 -3.20
CA LYS A 43 14.28 16.53 -4.09
C LYS A 43 13.02 16.70 -4.96
N GLY A 44 12.37 17.85 -4.82
CA GLY A 44 11.13 18.16 -5.54
C GLY A 44 9.87 17.59 -4.91
N HIS A 45 9.92 16.97 -3.73
CA HIS A 45 8.77 16.31 -3.08
C HIS A 45 8.29 17.00 -1.79
N PHE A 46 8.77 18.19 -1.46
CA PHE A 46 8.20 19.02 -0.38
C PHE A 46 6.81 19.57 -0.72
N PRO A 47 5.91 19.85 0.23
CA PRO A 47 4.66 20.54 -0.04
C PRO A 47 4.90 21.82 -0.86
N PRO A 48 4.08 22.11 -1.89
CA PRO A 48 4.29 23.27 -2.76
C PRO A 48 3.90 24.61 -2.11
N MET A 49 3.15 24.54 -1.01
CA MET A 49 2.80 25.65 -0.13
C MET A 49 2.81 25.15 1.34
N PRO A 50 2.87 26.05 2.34
CA PRO A 50 2.79 25.64 3.75
C PRO A 50 1.51 24.83 4.01
N LEU A 51 1.63 23.67 4.67
CA LEU A 51 0.46 22.93 5.14
C LEU A 51 -0.20 23.61 6.34
N LYS A 52 0.59 24.30 7.17
CA LYS A 52 0.10 25.04 8.33
C LYS A 52 -1.00 26.03 7.93
N ASP A 53 -2.12 25.97 8.64
CA ASP A 53 -3.33 26.77 8.48
C ASP A 53 -4.06 26.57 7.12
N ASN A 54 -3.65 25.58 6.33
CA ASN A 54 -4.14 25.30 4.97
C ASN A 54 -4.67 23.87 4.84
N THR A 55 -5.41 23.61 3.76
CA THR A 55 -6.05 22.32 3.50
C THR A 55 -5.30 21.54 2.44
N LEU A 56 -5.04 20.26 2.73
CA LEU A 56 -4.58 19.26 1.78
C LEU A 56 -5.72 18.27 1.49
N ARG A 57 -6.05 18.06 0.22
CA ARG A 57 -6.94 16.98 -0.23
C ARG A 57 -6.16 15.98 -1.06
N MET A 58 -6.18 14.72 -0.63
CA MET A 58 -5.53 13.60 -1.29
C MET A 58 -6.56 12.59 -1.76
N PHE A 59 -6.23 11.82 -2.80
CA PHE A 59 -7.11 10.81 -3.36
C PHE A 59 -6.46 9.44 -3.32
N MET A 60 -7.24 8.43 -2.93
CA MET A 60 -6.79 7.06 -2.78
C MET A 60 -7.84 6.11 -3.36
N ARG A 61 -7.41 5.14 -4.16
CA ARG A 61 -8.29 4.05 -4.59
C ARG A 61 -8.21 2.91 -3.57
N THR A 62 -9.35 2.58 -2.99
CA THR A 62 -9.51 1.46 -2.06
C THR A 62 -9.61 0.13 -2.82
N SER A 63 -9.43 -1.01 -2.15
CA SER A 63 -9.52 -2.34 -2.76
C SER A 63 -10.85 -3.03 -2.42
N ILE A 64 -11.08 -3.33 -1.14
CA ILE A 64 -12.34 -3.85 -0.62
C ILE A 64 -13.24 -2.71 -0.09
N GLY A 65 -14.55 -2.93 -0.13
CA GLY A 65 -15.54 -2.06 0.49
C GLY A 65 -15.82 -2.40 1.95
N GLY A 66 -16.69 -1.62 2.58
CA GLY A 66 -17.16 -1.82 3.95
C GLY A 66 -18.05 -0.65 4.41
N SER A 67 -18.85 -0.84 5.45
CA SER A 67 -19.76 0.21 5.96
C SER A 67 -19.17 1.07 7.07
N THR A 68 -18.05 0.64 7.66
CA THR A 68 -17.40 1.32 8.78
C THR A 68 -15.92 1.46 8.47
N VAL A 69 -15.42 2.70 8.52
CA VAL A 69 -14.09 3.07 8.04
C VAL A 69 -13.33 3.82 9.13
N ARG A 70 -12.00 3.71 9.13
CA ARG A 70 -11.09 4.62 9.84
C ARG A 70 -9.85 4.93 9.02
N VAL A 71 -9.20 6.04 9.32
CA VAL A 71 -7.99 6.50 8.60
C VAL A 71 -6.80 6.55 9.55
N LYS A 72 -5.64 6.06 9.11
CA LYS A 72 -4.37 6.17 9.83
C LYS A 72 -3.63 7.45 9.39
N PHE A 73 -3.23 8.24 10.36
CA PHE A 73 -2.34 9.39 10.18
C PHE A 73 -0.98 9.12 10.84
N SER A 74 0.08 9.71 10.31
CA SER A 74 1.46 9.45 10.71
C SER A 74 2.30 10.72 10.73
N ASN A 75 3.05 10.86 11.84
CA ASN A 75 4.12 11.81 12.03
C ASN A 75 5.47 11.09 12.24
N ALA A 76 5.64 9.90 11.66
CA ALA A 76 6.79 9.01 11.90
C ALA A 76 8.15 9.69 11.65
N PHE A 77 8.24 10.58 10.66
CA PHE A 77 9.47 11.29 10.30
C PHE A 77 9.47 12.78 10.70
N GLY A 78 8.36 13.31 11.20
CA GLY A 78 8.33 14.71 11.63
C GLY A 78 9.02 14.91 12.96
N THR A 79 9.64 16.07 13.12
CA THR A 79 10.38 16.46 14.33
C THR A 79 9.61 17.42 15.23
N THR A 80 8.42 17.84 14.81
CA THR A 80 7.50 18.69 15.58
C THR A 80 6.11 18.06 15.62
N PRO A 81 5.28 18.37 16.64
CA PRO A 81 3.92 17.87 16.67
C PRO A 81 3.09 18.36 15.47
N ILE A 82 2.28 17.48 14.88
CA ILE A 82 1.29 17.83 13.86
C ILE A 82 -0.05 18.06 14.55
N THR A 83 -0.71 19.18 14.29
CA THR A 83 -2.09 19.41 14.67
C THR A 83 -2.97 19.26 13.44
N ILE A 84 -3.89 18.30 13.47
CA ILE A 84 -5.02 18.21 12.53
C ILE A 84 -6.15 19.01 13.18
N GLN A 85 -6.60 20.09 12.55
CA GLN A 85 -7.72 20.90 13.04
C GLN A 85 -9.07 20.34 12.60
N SER A 86 -9.12 19.79 11.39
CA SER A 86 -10.26 19.03 10.89
C SER A 86 -9.77 18.04 9.82
N ALA A 87 -10.37 16.86 9.76
CA ALA A 87 -10.15 15.91 8.69
C ALA A 87 -11.48 15.29 8.25
N HIS A 88 -11.67 15.11 6.95
CA HIS A 88 -12.91 14.59 6.35
C HIS A 88 -12.60 13.49 5.34
N LEU A 89 -13.49 12.51 5.26
CA LEU A 89 -13.52 11.46 4.25
C LEU A 89 -14.74 11.67 3.33
N ALA A 90 -14.55 11.59 2.02
CA ALA A 90 -15.65 11.66 1.05
C ALA A 90 -15.36 10.78 -0.16
N GLN A 91 -16.38 10.37 -0.90
CA GLN A 91 -16.21 9.78 -2.23
C GLN A 91 -15.68 10.85 -3.20
N ALA A 92 -14.75 10.48 -4.07
CA ALA A 92 -14.33 11.37 -5.14
C ALA A 92 -15.46 11.57 -6.15
N LYS A 93 -15.60 12.78 -6.71
CA LYS A 93 -16.66 13.04 -7.70
C LYS A 93 -16.49 12.21 -8.98
N THR A 94 -15.24 11.89 -9.30
CA THR A 94 -14.82 11.07 -10.44
C THR A 94 -13.58 10.27 -10.02
N ALA A 95 -13.34 9.13 -10.65
CA ALA A 95 -12.15 8.31 -10.37
C ALA A 95 -10.82 9.04 -10.67
N ASN A 96 -10.85 9.98 -11.64
CA ASN A 96 -9.74 10.86 -11.96
C ASN A 96 -9.96 12.25 -11.35
N ALA A 97 -9.40 12.47 -10.16
CA ALA A 97 -9.59 13.71 -9.40
C ALA A 97 -9.19 14.99 -10.17
N SER A 98 -8.26 14.92 -11.12
CA SER A 98 -7.85 16.08 -11.93
C SER A 98 -8.90 16.55 -12.93
N GLU A 99 -9.82 15.67 -13.37
CA GLU A 99 -10.90 16.05 -14.31
C GLU A 99 -11.94 16.98 -13.68
N THR A 100 -11.98 17.03 -12.35
CA THR A 100 -12.96 17.81 -11.58
C THR A 100 -12.32 18.76 -10.58
N ASN A 101 -11.02 19.05 -10.74
CA ASN A 101 -10.26 19.93 -9.83
C ASN A 101 -10.37 19.49 -8.35
N GLY A 102 -10.19 18.19 -8.10
CA GLY A 102 -10.22 17.62 -6.76
C GLY A 102 -11.63 17.61 -6.16
N ALA A 103 -12.67 17.45 -6.98
CA ALA A 103 -14.03 17.46 -6.47
C ALA A 103 -14.42 16.18 -5.72
N ILE A 104 -15.26 16.33 -4.71
CA ILE A 104 -15.87 15.24 -3.93
C ILE A 104 -17.38 15.15 -4.19
N ASP A 105 -17.98 14.01 -3.88
CA ASP A 105 -19.42 13.94 -3.65
C ASP A 105 -19.75 14.47 -2.25
N ILE A 106 -20.27 15.70 -2.20
CA ILE A 106 -20.57 16.39 -0.94
C ILE A 106 -21.63 15.67 -0.10
N SER A 107 -22.47 14.81 -0.70
CA SER A 107 -23.45 14.01 0.06
C SER A 107 -22.80 12.93 0.92
N THR A 108 -21.53 12.63 0.68
CA THR A 108 -20.73 11.65 1.42
C THR A 108 -19.69 12.29 2.34
N ASP A 109 -19.63 13.62 2.41
CA ASP A 109 -18.67 14.33 3.25
C ASP A 109 -18.85 13.98 4.74
N THR A 110 -17.90 13.22 5.27
CA THR A 110 -17.97 12.62 6.60
C THR A 110 -16.82 13.12 7.46
N PRO A 111 -17.07 13.86 8.55
CA PRO A 111 -16.02 14.33 9.45
C PRO A 111 -15.38 13.15 10.19
N LEU A 112 -14.06 13.17 10.29
CA LEU A 112 -13.27 12.26 11.10
C LEU A 112 -13.03 12.90 12.47
N THR A 113 -13.23 12.12 13.52
CA THR A 113 -12.95 12.54 14.91
C THR A 113 -11.82 11.73 15.52
N PHE A 114 -11.34 12.19 16.66
CA PHE A 114 -10.25 11.60 17.43
C PHE A 114 -10.63 11.62 18.91
N SER A 115 -11.05 10.47 19.45
CA SER A 115 -11.66 10.38 20.79
C SER A 115 -12.84 11.35 20.95
N GLY A 116 -13.66 11.49 19.90
CA GLY A 116 -14.82 12.37 19.84
C GLY A 116 -14.53 13.84 19.52
N ALA A 117 -13.27 14.25 19.39
CA ALA A 117 -12.89 15.63 19.05
C ALA A 117 -12.54 15.76 17.55
N ALA A 118 -12.85 16.90 16.94
CA ALA A 118 -12.43 17.19 15.55
C ALA A 118 -10.92 17.46 15.42
N THR A 119 -10.31 17.98 16.48
CA THR A 119 -8.89 18.36 16.53
C THR A 119 -8.07 17.33 17.27
N VAL A 120 -6.88 17.01 16.75
CA VAL A 120 -5.91 16.14 17.42
C VAL A 120 -4.48 16.64 17.20
N THR A 121 -3.58 16.30 18.14
CA THR A 121 -2.15 16.49 17.98
C THR A 121 -1.44 15.14 17.90
N ILE A 122 -0.62 14.93 16.87
CA ILE A 122 0.24 13.77 16.66
C ILE A 122 1.66 14.15 17.08
N ALA A 123 2.20 13.50 18.11
CA ALA A 123 3.57 13.77 18.54
C ALA A 123 4.60 13.34 17.47
N PRO A 124 5.84 13.88 17.51
CA PRO A 124 6.93 13.40 16.65
C PRO A 124 7.13 11.88 16.78
N GLY A 125 7.27 11.18 15.66
CA GLY A 125 7.46 9.72 15.63
C GLY A 125 6.19 8.89 15.77
N GLU A 126 5.05 9.50 16.11
CA GLU A 126 3.82 8.78 16.42
C GLU A 126 2.90 8.58 15.21
N THR A 127 1.97 7.64 15.35
CA THR A 127 0.85 7.43 14.43
C THR A 127 -0.45 7.36 15.21
N LEU A 128 -1.58 7.67 14.57
CA LEU A 128 -2.90 7.53 15.19
C LEU A 128 -3.94 7.12 14.15
N TYR A 129 -5.02 6.52 14.62
CA TYR A 129 -6.22 6.30 13.83
C TYR A 129 -7.28 7.36 14.18
N SER A 130 -8.09 7.76 13.20
CA SER A 130 -9.37 8.37 13.51
C SER A 130 -10.26 7.39 14.29
N ASP A 131 -11.28 7.93 14.95
CA ASP A 131 -12.43 7.15 15.36
C ASP A 131 -13.07 6.49 14.13
N GLN A 132 -13.83 5.41 14.36
CA GLN A 132 -14.59 4.77 13.31
C GLN A 132 -15.75 5.66 12.85
N VAL A 133 -16.03 5.67 11.56
CA VAL A 133 -17.17 6.38 10.97
C VAL A 133 -18.00 5.45 10.11
N ASP A 134 -19.32 5.66 10.10
CA ASP A 134 -20.20 5.01 9.14
C ASP A 134 -20.02 5.67 7.78
N PHE A 135 -19.46 4.91 6.84
CA PHE A 135 -19.16 5.38 5.49
C PHE A 135 -19.34 4.19 4.53
N PRO A 136 -20.38 4.17 3.70
CA PRO A 136 -20.65 3.07 2.79
C PRO A 136 -19.64 3.08 1.63
N LEU A 137 -18.49 2.47 1.86
CA LEU A 137 -17.42 2.32 0.89
C LEU A 137 -17.73 1.15 -0.05
N THR A 138 -17.78 1.42 -1.34
CA THR A 138 -17.86 0.36 -2.36
C THR A 138 -16.46 -0.14 -2.73
N PRO A 139 -16.28 -1.43 -3.12
CA PRO A 139 -14.98 -1.90 -3.57
C PRO A 139 -14.43 -1.10 -4.75
N LEU A 140 -13.11 -0.94 -4.81
CA LEU A 140 -12.39 -0.23 -5.87
C LEU A 140 -12.70 1.27 -5.98
N GLU A 141 -13.38 1.83 -4.99
CA GLU A 141 -13.80 3.22 -4.94
C GLU A 141 -12.64 4.17 -4.67
N VAL A 142 -12.65 5.32 -5.34
CA VAL A 142 -11.71 6.41 -5.09
C VAL A 142 -12.31 7.35 -4.05
N VAL A 143 -11.62 7.50 -2.93
CA VAL A 143 -12.01 8.41 -1.85
C VAL A 143 -11.03 9.57 -1.72
N ALA A 144 -11.54 10.67 -1.19
CA ALA A 144 -10.78 11.85 -0.82
C ALA A 144 -10.59 11.92 0.69
N ILE A 145 -9.38 12.17 1.15
CA ILE A 145 -9.09 12.58 2.52
C ILE A 145 -8.67 14.06 2.48
N SER A 146 -9.48 14.91 3.11
CA SER A 146 -9.21 16.34 3.23
C SER A 146 -8.76 16.66 4.65
N ILE A 147 -7.64 17.35 4.82
CA ILE A 147 -7.05 17.65 6.13
C ILE A 147 -6.75 19.14 6.18
N HIS A 148 -7.35 19.84 7.13
CA HIS A 148 -6.96 21.20 7.49
C HIS A 148 -6.01 21.14 8.67
N TYR A 149 -4.78 21.63 8.48
CA TYR A 149 -3.75 21.57 9.51
C TYR A 149 -3.69 22.85 10.34
N GLY A 150 -3.35 22.68 11.62
CA GLY A 150 -2.82 23.75 12.47
C GLY A 150 -1.30 23.75 12.41
N ASN A 151 -0.65 23.42 13.53
CA ASN A 151 0.81 23.29 13.56
C ASN A 151 1.30 22.09 12.72
N ILE A 152 2.23 22.31 11.79
CA ILE A 152 2.93 21.25 11.07
C ILE A 152 4.22 21.85 10.46
N ALA A 153 5.33 21.12 10.54
CA ALA A 153 6.56 21.51 9.86
C ALA A 153 6.45 21.30 8.35
N GLN A 154 7.10 22.17 7.56
CA GLN A 154 7.23 21.93 6.11
C GLN A 154 8.17 20.75 5.80
N LYS A 155 9.13 20.49 6.69
CA LYS A 155 10.16 19.46 6.58
C LYS A 155 10.89 19.28 7.92
N PRO A 156 11.43 18.08 8.22
CA PRO A 156 11.06 16.82 7.58
C PRO A 156 9.57 16.54 7.78
N ILE A 157 8.95 15.86 6.81
CA ILE A 157 7.54 15.49 6.86
C ILE A 157 7.37 14.04 6.40
N THR A 158 6.44 13.34 7.03
CA THR A 158 6.04 12.00 6.59
C THR A 158 5.21 12.12 5.31
N GLY A 159 5.63 11.43 4.25
CA GLY A 159 4.86 11.36 3.02
C GLY A 159 5.22 10.17 2.15
N HIS A 160 4.67 10.12 0.94
CA HIS A 160 4.99 9.12 -0.07
C HIS A 160 5.07 9.80 -1.43
N ARG A 161 6.26 9.83 -2.02
CA ARG A 161 6.50 10.59 -3.26
C ARG A 161 5.98 9.89 -4.52
N GLY A 162 5.72 8.59 -4.42
CA GLY A 162 5.17 7.75 -5.47
C GLY A 162 3.65 7.70 -5.46
N ALA A 163 2.96 8.80 -5.12
CA ALA A 163 1.51 8.78 -4.90
C ALA A 163 0.69 8.34 -6.12
N ARG A 164 1.23 8.50 -7.35
CA ARG A 164 0.55 8.27 -8.65
C ARG A 164 -0.88 8.84 -8.73
N THR A 165 -1.17 9.83 -7.89
CA THR A 165 -2.42 10.57 -7.79
C THR A 165 -2.07 12.01 -7.46
N THR A 166 -2.94 12.92 -7.86
CA THR A 166 -2.75 14.36 -7.66
C THR A 166 -3.36 14.78 -6.34
N SER A 167 -2.56 15.41 -5.48
CA SER A 167 -3.00 16.07 -4.26
C SER A 167 -3.22 17.57 -4.50
N PHE A 168 -4.21 18.13 -3.82
CA PHE A 168 -4.69 19.50 -3.99
C PHE A 168 -4.49 20.29 -2.71
N PHE A 169 -3.94 21.49 -2.82
CA PHE A 169 -3.61 22.37 -1.70
C PHE A 169 -4.39 23.66 -1.86
N ALA A 170 -5.16 24.04 -0.83
CA ALA A 170 -5.95 25.25 -0.80
C ALA A 170 -5.68 26.05 0.47
N GLU A 171 -5.82 27.37 0.37
CA GLU A 171 -5.69 28.27 1.53
C GLU A 171 -6.86 28.12 2.50
N GLY A 172 -6.57 28.17 3.80
CA GLY A 172 -7.59 28.10 4.85
C GLY A 172 -8.26 26.73 4.98
N ASN A 173 -9.43 26.71 5.64
CA ASN A 173 -10.21 25.51 5.85
C ASN A 173 -11.22 25.30 4.72
N THR A 174 -10.96 24.32 3.86
CA THR A 174 -11.81 23.96 2.72
C THR A 174 -12.22 22.49 2.71
N VAL A 175 -12.11 21.78 3.84
CA VAL A 175 -12.28 20.31 3.92
C VAL A 175 -13.59 19.80 3.33
N SER A 176 -14.70 20.52 3.55
CA SER A 176 -16.04 20.17 3.04
C SER A 176 -16.38 20.77 1.67
N SER A 177 -15.45 21.51 1.04
CA SER A 177 -15.73 22.18 -0.25
C SER A 177 -15.91 21.14 -1.35
N GLN A 178 -16.98 21.23 -2.14
CA GLN A 178 -17.19 20.28 -3.24
C GLN A 178 -15.99 20.24 -4.18
N ALA A 179 -15.51 21.38 -4.67
CA ALA A 179 -14.25 21.54 -5.40
C ALA A 179 -13.38 22.57 -4.67
N MET A 180 -12.05 22.43 -4.73
CA MET A 180 -11.11 23.17 -3.87
C MET A 180 -10.81 24.61 -4.34
N GLY A 181 -11.47 25.11 -5.39
CA GLY A 181 -11.28 26.49 -5.88
C GLY A 181 -9.90 26.72 -6.50
N ASP A 182 -9.28 27.86 -6.15
CA ASP A 182 -7.89 28.16 -6.50
C ASP A 182 -6.94 27.27 -5.69
N VAL A 183 -6.25 26.37 -6.39
CA VAL A 183 -5.41 25.33 -5.79
C VAL A 183 -4.04 25.24 -6.41
N THR A 184 -3.08 24.86 -5.58
CA THR A 184 -1.81 24.30 -6.07
C THR A 184 -1.90 22.78 -6.05
N THR A 185 -1.22 22.09 -6.96
CA THR A 185 -1.23 20.63 -7.03
C THR A 185 0.15 20.02 -6.89
N LYS A 186 0.19 18.79 -6.40
CA LYS A 186 1.41 17.98 -6.34
C LYS A 186 1.08 16.50 -6.25
N ASP A 187 1.84 15.65 -6.93
CA ASP A 187 1.61 14.21 -6.94
C ASP A 187 2.33 13.48 -5.79
N VAL A 188 2.04 13.90 -4.54
CA VAL A 188 2.64 13.36 -3.31
C VAL A 188 1.55 13.24 -2.24
N TRP A 189 1.55 12.14 -1.49
CA TRP A 189 0.73 11.99 -0.29
C TRP A 189 1.51 12.42 0.95
N TYR A 190 0.83 13.07 1.91
CA TYR A 190 1.43 13.49 3.18
C TYR A 190 0.55 13.06 4.35
N THR A 191 1.17 12.54 5.40
CA THR A 191 0.58 12.22 6.72
C THR A 191 -0.55 11.18 6.77
N ALA A 192 -1.42 11.00 5.76
CA ALA A 192 -2.39 9.89 5.73
C ALA A 192 -1.76 8.65 5.08
N THR A 193 -1.80 7.51 5.76
CA THR A 193 -0.97 6.34 5.39
C THR A 193 -1.74 5.03 5.24
N ALA A 194 -2.96 4.94 5.79
CA ALA A 194 -3.83 3.80 5.57
C ALA A 194 -5.32 4.17 5.71
N ILE A 195 -6.16 3.41 5.02
CA ILE A 195 -7.62 3.38 5.18
C ILE A 195 -7.97 1.93 5.52
N GLU A 196 -8.75 1.76 6.59
CA GLU A 196 -9.17 0.45 7.07
C GLU A 196 -10.68 0.38 7.12
N VAL A 197 -11.22 -0.77 6.73
CA VAL A 197 -12.64 -1.07 6.86
C VAL A 197 -12.85 -2.14 7.93
N LEU A 198 -13.95 -2.04 8.66
CA LEU A 198 -14.39 -3.11 9.55
C LEU A 198 -15.14 -4.13 8.71
N ALA A 199 -14.52 -5.29 8.45
CA ALA A 199 -15.09 -6.33 7.63
C ALA A 199 -15.72 -7.45 8.50
N PRO A 200 -16.93 -7.95 8.17
CA PRO A 200 -17.65 -8.96 8.96
C PRO A 200 -17.06 -10.37 8.86
N THR A 201 -16.18 -10.62 7.90
CA THR A 201 -15.39 -11.86 7.78
C THR A 201 -13.95 -11.48 7.48
N ALA A 202 -13.00 -12.28 7.95
CA ALA A 202 -11.54 -12.09 7.91
C ALA A 202 -10.96 -11.78 6.51
N GLY A 203 -11.29 -10.61 5.98
CA GLY A 203 -10.64 -10.03 4.82
C GLY A 203 -9.15 -9.96 5.13
N LYS A 204 -8.36 -10.54 4.26
CA LYS A 204 -6.92 -10.51 4.38
C LYS A 204 -6.36 -9.51 3.38
N THR A 205 -5.40 -8.74 3.80
CA THR A 205 -4.68 -7.79 2.96
C THR A 205 -3.41 -8.45 2.43
N VAL A 206 -3.21 -8.38 1.13
CA VAL A 206 -1.93 -8.66 0.48
C VAL A 206 -1.07 -7.42 0.58
N VAL A 207 0.10 -7.57 1.20
CA VAL A 207 1.10 -6.50 1.27
C VAL A 207 2.11 -6.70 0.14
N ALA A 208 2.17 -5.75 -0.79
CA ALA A 208 3.12 -5.76 -1.89
C ALA A 208 4.37 -4.92 -1.53
N MET A 209 5.41 -5.58 -1.04
CA MET A 209 6.70 -4.95 -0.72
C MET A 209 7.55 -4.87 -1.99
N GLY A 210 7.98 -3.67 -2.38
CA GLY A 210 8.83 -3.53 -3.55
C GLY A 210 9.44 -2.15 -3.79
N ASP A 211 9.95 -1.97 -5.01
CA ASP A 211 10.63 -0.75 -5.46
C ASP A 211 9.75 0.14 -6.36
N SER A 212 10.35 0.87 -7.31
CA SER A 212 9.68 1.73 -8.28
C SER A 212 8.70 0.96 -9.16
N ILE A 213 8.94 -0.32 -9.40
CA ILE A 213 8.04 -1.14 -10.22
C ILE A 213 6.74 -1.38 -9.44
N THR A 214 6.83 -1.75 -8.16
CA THR A 214 5.65 -1.90 -7.29
C THR A 214 4.97 -0.57 -7.00
N ASP A 215 5.75 0.49 -6.76
CA ASP A 215 5.27 1.86 -6.57
C ASP A 215 4.54 2.43 -7.82
N GLY A 216 4.72 1.81 -8.98
CA GLY A 216 3.97 2.14 -10.19
C GLY A 216 4.60 3.21 -11.09
N TYR A 217 5.92 3.33 -11.10
CA TYR A 217 6.61 4.21 -12.05
C TYR A 217 6.27 3.84 -13.50
N GLY A 218 5.95 4.82 -14.34
CA GLY A 218 5.53 4.58 -15.73
C GLY A 218 4.01 4.52 -15.92
N THR A 219 3.24 4.56 -14.82
CA THR A 219 1.78 4.77 -14.88
C THR A 219 1.41 6.23 -15.05
N ARG A 220 0.21 6.48 -15.57
CA ARG A 220 -0.38 7.82 -15.65
C ARG A 220 -1.05 8.18 -14.33
N TYR A 221 -0.79 9.38 -13.81
CA TYR A 221 -1.40 9.89 -12.57
C TYR A 221 -2.93 9.84 -12.64
N ASN A 222 -3.57 9.39 -11.56
CA ASN A 222 -5.02 9.30 -11.37
C ASN A 222 -5.76 8.22 -12.18
N TYR A 223 -5.04 7.36 -12.90
CA TYR A 223 -5.66 6.26 -13.66
C TYR A 223 -5.69 4.94 -12.89
N HIS A 224 -4.93 4.82 -11.78
CA HIS A 224 -4.89 3.63 -10.93
C HIS A 224 -4.56 2.34 -11.72
N THR A 225 -3.47 2.38 -12.48
CA THR A 225 -3.04 1.31 -13.41
C THR A 225 -1.72 0.66 -13.00
N ARG A 226 -1.42 0.61 -11.69
CA ARG A 226 -0.28 -0.17 -11.18
C ARG A 226 -0.64 -1.66 -11.26
N TRP A 227 0.34 -2.56 -11.25
CA TRP A 227 0.02 -3.99 -11.21
C TRP A 227 -0.81 -4.37 -9.97
N THR A 228 -0.60 -3.67 -8.84
CA THR A 228 -1.41 -3.87 -7.62
C THR A 228 -2.86 -3.42 -7.79
N ASP A 229 -3.10 -2.40 -8.61
CA ASP A 229 -4.46 -1.88 -8.85
C ASP A 229 -5.23 -2.82 -9.78
N TYR A 230 -4.59 -3.30 -10.86
CA TYR A 230 -5.16 -4.32 -11.73
C TYR A 230 -5.36 -5.65 -10.98
N LEU A 231 -4.46 -6.02 -10.07
CA LEU A 231 -4.64 -7.21 -9.25
C LEU A 231 -5.83 -7.04 -8.29
N ALA A 232 -6.00 -5.86 -7.66
CA ALA A 232 -7.17 -5.58 -6.84
C ALA A 232 -8.48 -5.74 -7.64
N GLU A 233 -8.52 -5.24 -8.89
CA GLU A 233 -9.68 -5.44 -9.79
C GLU A 233 -9.96 -6.92 -10.05
N ARG A 234 -8.93 -7.71 -10.36
CA ARG A 234 -9.08 -9.15 -10.59
C ARG A 234 -9.56 -9.89 -9.35
N LEU A 235 -9.04 -9.53 -8.17
CA LEU A 235 -9.45 -10.11 -6.89
C LEU A 235 -10.92 -9.83 -6.58
N GLN A 236 -11.35 -8.56 -6.76
CA GLN A 236 -12.74 -8.14 -6.55
C GLN A 236 -13.72 -8.79 -7.52
N ASN A 237 -13.31 -8.99 -8.78
CA ASN A 237 -14.14 -9.62 -9.81
C ASN A 237 -14.20 -11.16 -9.70
N ASN A 238 -13.49 -11.77 -8.75
CA ASN A 238 -13.55 -13.21 -8.48
C ASN A 238 -14.23 -13.47 -7.12
N PRO A 239 -15.37 -14.17 -7.08
CA PRO A 239 -16.11 -14.42 -5.84
C PRO A 239 -15.30 -15.04 -4.71
N ASP A 240 -14.33 -15.91 -5.03
CA ASP A 240 -13.50 -16.60 -4.02
C ASP A 240 -12.48 -15.67 -3.37
N THR A 241 -12.17 -14.54 -4.01
CA THR A 241 -11.15 -13.59 -3.55
C THR A 241 -11.68 -12.17 -3.37
N ALA A 242 -12.99 -11.95 -3.48
CA ALA A 242 -13.60 -10.61 -3.41
C ALA A 242 -13.41 -9.93 -2.04
N ALA A 243 -13.05 -10.69 -1.00
CA ALA A 243 -12.69 -10.15 0.32
C ALA A 243 -11.19 -9.87 0.51
N VAL A 244 -10.36 -10.09 -0.52
CA VAL A 244 -8.91 -9.87 -0.47
C VAL A 244 -8.60 -8.41 -0.81
N ALA A 245 -7.94 -7.75 0.14
CA ALA A 245 -7.52 -6.36 0.01
C ALA A 245 -6.07 -6.24 -0.48
N MET A 246 -5.68 -5.06 -0.95
CA MET A 246 -4.33 -4.77 -1.44
C MET A 246 -3.73 -3.57 -0.69
N ALA A 247 -2.50 -3.72 -0.21
CA ALA A 247 -1.67 -2.65 0.32
C ALA A 247 -0.37 -2.56 -0.51
N ASN A 248 -0.18 -1.44 -1.20
CA ASN A 248 1.01 -1.23 -2.03
C ASN A 248 2.09 -0.52 -1.19
N MET A 249 3.16 -1.26 -0.89
CA MET A 249 4.29 -0.78 -0.09
C MET A 249 5.53 -0.59 -0.96
N GLY A 250 5.38 -0.23 -2.23
CA GLY A 250 6.48 0.12 -3.11
C GLY A 250 7.13 1.44 -2.72
N ILE A 251 8.46 1.56 -2.82
CA ILE A 251 9.19 2.84 -2.76
C ILE A 251 10.17 2.89 -3.92
N GLY A 252 10.08 3.92 -4.77
CA GLY A 252 11.05 4.11 -5.85
C GLY A 252 12.51 4.07 -5.36
N GLY A 253 13.39 3.34 -6.05
CA GLY A 253 14.81 3.25 -5.68
C GLY A 253 15.11 2.44 -4.41
N ALA A 254 14.10 1.85 -3.74
CA ALA A 254 14.33 0.99 -2.60
C ALA A 254 15.11 -0.28 -3.01
N GLY A 255 15.99 -0.72 -2.11
CA GLY A 255 16.64 -2.02 -2.18
C GLY A 255 16.21 -2.93 -1.03
N ALA A 256 16.81 -4.11 -0.95
CA ALA A 256 16.41 -5.13 0.02
C ALA A 256 16.64 -4.69 1.49
N ALA A 257 17.80 -4.09 1.81
CA ALA A 257 18.08 -3.59 3.16
C ALA A 257 17.07 -2.53 3.62
N MET A 258 16.76 -1.55 2.76
CA MET A 258 15.75 -0.52 3.06
C MET A 258 14.36 -1.14 3.28
N SER A 259 14.04 -2.24 2.61
CA SER A 259 12.78 -2.95 2.76
C SER A 259 12.68 -3.69 4.10
N ILE A 260 13.80 -4.19 4.61
CA ILE A 260 13.91 -4.77 5.96
C ILE A 260 13.79 -3.67 7.02
N ASP A 261 14.51 -2.56 6.88
CA ASP A 261 14.51 -1.44 7.84
C ASP A 261 13.10 -0.89 8.10
N ARG A 262 12.20 -0.98 7.11
CA ARG A 262 10.81 -0.53 7.20
C ARG A 262 9.79 -1.66 7.39
N PHE A 263 10.22 -2.90 7.54
CA PHE A 263 9.33 -4.07 7.57
C PHE A 263 8.27 -3.96 8.66
N GLU A 264 8.68 -3.61 9.88
CA GLU A 264 7.76 -3.48 11.01
C GLU A 264 6.64 -2.48 10.71
N ARG A 265 7.01 -1.32 10.17
CA ARG A 265 6.08 -0.23 9.89
C ARG A 265 5.17 -0.51 8.68
N ASP A 266 5.74 -1.04 7.60
CA ASP A 266 5.06 -1.15 6.30
C ASP A 266 4.45 -2.53 6.06
N VAL A 267 4.78 -3.55 6.87
CA VAL A 267 4.23 -4.91 6.76
C VAL A 267 3.57 -5.35 8.07
N ALA A 268 4.31 -5.42 9.17
CA ALA A 268 3.80 -6.01 10.41
C ALA A 268 2.62 -5.21 11.01
N GLN A 269 2.60 -3.89 10.80
CA GLN A 269 1.53 -3.02 11.28
C GLN A 269 0.30 -2.95 10.37
N ILE A 270 0.28 -3.65 9.23
CA ILE A 270 -0.88 -3.67 8.31
C ILE A 270 -1.98 -4.55 8.88
N LYS A 271 -3.16 -3.97 9.08
CA LYS A 271 -4.29 -4.68 9.69
C LYS A 271 -4.92 -5.63 8.70
N GLY A 272 -5.15 -6.86 9.16
CA GLY A 272 -5.62 -7.95 8.31
C GLY A 272 -4.55 -8.48 7.35
N ALA A 273 -3.27 -8.12 7.47
CA ALA A 273 -2.24 -8.68 6.61
C ALA A 273 -2.26 -10.22 6.67
N GLY A 274 -2.34 -10.86 5.50
CA GLY A 274 -2.35 -12.32 5.36
C GLY A 274 -1.29 -12.86 4.42
N TRP A 275 -0.83 -12.02 3.49
CA TRP A 275 0.21 -12.37 2.53
C TRP A 275 1.20 -11.22 2.36
N LEU A 276 2.45 -11.57 2.14
CA LEU A 276 3.51 -10.66 1.73
C LEU A 276 4.02 -11.08 0.36
N VAL A 277 3.93 -10.19 -0.63
CA VAL A 277 4.65 -10.32 -1.90
C VAL A 277 5.98 -9.59 -1.78
N ILE A 278 7.10 -10.31 -1.90
CA ILE A 278 8.45 -9.75 -1.93
C ILE A 278 8.87 -9.58 -3.39
N PHE A 279 8.85 -8.33 -3.87
CA PHE A 279 9.28 -7.97 -5.21
C PHE A 279 10.26 -6.80 -5.17
N ILE A 280 11.49 -7.10 -4.77
CA ILE A 280 12.57 -6.13 -4.55
C ILE A 280 13.88 -6.70 -5.06
N GLY A 281 14.81 -5.86 -5.51
CA GLY A 281 16.19 -6.27 -5.77
C GLY A 281 16.80 -5.70 -7.05
N ILE A 282 15.99 -5.09 -7.94
CA ILE A 282 16.53 -4.53 -9.17
C ILE A 282 17.51 -3.37 -8.88
N ASN A 283 17.20 -2.54 -7.87
CA ASN A 283 18.08 -1.44 -7.46
C ASN A 283 19.36 -1.93 -6.80
N ASP A 284 19.33 -3.03 -6.04
CA ASP A 284 20.53 -3.63 -5.46
C ASP A 284 21.50 -4.09 -6.55
N ILE A 285 21.01 -4.62 -7.67
CA ILE A 285 21.85 -5.06 -8.79
C ILE A 285 22.30 -3.87 -9.65
N VAL A 286 21.36 -2.98 -9.98
CA VAL A 286 21.60 -1.86 -10.91
C VAL A 286 22.45 -0.76 -10.27
N TYR A 287 22.30 -0.50 -8.98
CA TYR A 287 22.97 0.60 -8.29
C TYR A 287 23.83 0.18 -7.09
N GLY A 288 23.70 -1.05 -6.58
CA GLY A 288 24.36 -1.49 -5.34
C GLY A 288 25.78 -2.03 -5.48
N ASP A 289 26.70 -1.33 -6.15
CA ASP A 289 28.15 -1.60 -6.14
C ASP A 289 28.57 -3.08 -6.25
N ASN A 290 27.99 -3.82 -7.21
CA ASN A 290 28.26 -5.25 -7.46
C ASN A 290 27.89 -6.20 -6.31
N ARG A 291 26.83 -5.91 -5.55
CA ARG A 291 26.16 -6.91 -4.70
C ARG A 291 25.93 -8.20 -5.49
N ASP A 292 26.39 -9.32 -4.93
CA ASP A 292 26.21 -10.64 -5.53
C ASP A 292 24.81 -11.21 -5.20
N ALA A 293 24.51 -12.38 -5.78
CA ALA A 293 23.24 -13.04 -5.57
C ALA A 293 23.03 -13.49 -4.11
N SER A 294 24.12 -13.83 -3.39
CA SER A 294 24.04 -14.31 -2.01
C SER A 294 23.56 -13.22 -1.06
N TYR A 295 23.99 -11.97 -1.29
CA TYR A 295 23.49 -10.82 -0.55
C TYR A 295 21.96 -10.74 -0.63
N LEU A 296 21.41 -10.70 -1.84
CA LEU A 296 19.96 -10.60 -2.06
C LEU A 296 19.20 -11.80 -1.47
N ILE A 297 19.70 -13.01 -1.69
CA ILE A 297 19.10 -14.23 -1.16
C ILE A 297 19.02 -14.20 0.37
N ASN A 298 20.06 -13.72 1.06
CA ASN A 298 20.04 -13.60 2.52
C ASN A 298 19.00 -12.58 3.00
N GLN A 299 18.88 -11.43 2.32
CA GLN A 299 17.85 -10.43 2.65
C GLN A 299 16.43 -10.95 2.39
N TYR A 300 16.23 -11.75 1.35
CA TYR A 300 14.95 -12.40 1.09
C TYR A 300 14.57 -13.40 2.18
N LYS A 301 15.54 -14.19 2.65
CA LYS A 301 15.34 -15.11 3.77
C LYS A 301 14.95 -14.36 5.05
N GLU A 302 15.63 -13.25 5.35
CA GLU A 302 15.33 -12.41 6.49
C GLU A 302 13.90 -11.81 6.43
N MET A 303 13.51 -11.21 5.29
CA MET A 303 12.13 -10.72 5.12
C MET A 303 11.10 -11.84 5.24
N ALA A 304 11.40 -13.03 4.73
CA ALA A 304 10.49 -14.18 4.83
C ALA A 304 10.37 -14.69 6.28
N GLU A 305 11.45 -14.66 7.05
CA GLU A 305 11.43 -14.99 8.48
C GLU A 305 10.61 -13.97 9.28
N LEU A 306 10.83 -12.67 9.04
CA LEU A 306 10.02 -11.60 9.65
C LEU A 306 8.53 -11.77 9.33
N ALA A 307 8.19 -12.08 8.08
CA ALA A 307 6.81 -12.30 7.64
C ALA A 307 6.16 -13.51 8.31
N ARG A 308 6.88 -14.63 8.41
CA ARG A 308 6.40 -15.82 9.12
C ARG A 308 6.20 -15.56 10.61
N GLY A 309 7.06 -14.75 11.22
CA GLY A 309 6.88 -14.28 12.61
C GLY A 309 5.56 -13.52 12.83
N GLN A 310 5.01 -12.92 11.77
CA GLN A 310 3.71 -12.25 11.76
C GLN A 310 2.56 -13.15 11.26
N GLY A 311 2.83 -14.43 10.99
CA GLY A 311 1.84 -15.38 10.47
C GLY A 311 1.44 -15.15 9.01
N LEU A 312 2.26 -14.43 8.23
CA LEU A 312 2.00 -14.14 6.83
C LEU A 312 2.50 -15.27 5.93
N ALA A 313 1.71 -15.60 4.91
CA ALA A 313 2.19 -16.39 3.79
C ALA A 313 3.10 -15.53 2.89
N VAL A 314 4.25 -16.08 2.49
CA VAL A 314 5.30 -15.37 1.77
C VAL A 314 5.31 -15.78 0.30
N ILE A 315 5.12 -14.81 -0.57
CA ILE A 315 5.13 -14.96 -2.02
C ILE A 315 6.36 -14.26 -2.59
N GLY A 316 7.27 -14.99 -3.21
CA GLY A 316 8.42 -14.41 -3.88
C GLY A 316 8.13 -14.03 -5.32
N ALA A 317 8.63 -12.89 -5.79
CA ALA A 317 8.57 -12.52 -7.19
C ALA A 317 9.96 -12.42 -7.82
N THR A 318 10.14 -13.00 -9.02
CA THR A 318 11.40 -12.89 -9.76
C THR A 318 11.68 -11.46 -10.20
N ILE A 319 12.93 -11.03 -10.17
CA ILE A 319 13.40 -9.71 -10.62
C ILE A 319 13.24 -9.60 -12.14
N THR A 320 12.54 -8.57 -12.60
CA THR A 320 12.31 -8.28 -14.02
C THR A 320 13.61 -7.93 -14.78
N PRO A 321 13.62 -7.99 -16.12
CA PRO A 321 14.75 -7.60 -16.95
C PRO A 321 15.29 -6.18 -16.67
N MET A 322 16.58 -5.98 -16.92
CA MET A 322 17.29 -4.73 -16.58
C MET A 322 17.79 -3.93 -17.80
N GLY A 323 17.35 -4.31 -19.00
CA GLY A 323 17.67 -3.62 -20.24
C GLY A 323 19.17 -3.40 -20.43
N ASP A 324 19.57 -2.19 -20.82
CA ASP A 324 20.98 -1.84 -21.02
C ASP A 324 21.84 -1.91 -19.75
N HIS A 325 21.26 -1.90 -18.55
CA HIS A 325 22.03 -2.12 -17.32
C HIS A 325 22.62 -3.54 -17.25
N SER A 326 22.02 -4.51 -17.94
CA SER A 326 22.53 -5.90 -18.05
C SER A 326 23.91 -6.00 -18.71
N LYS A 327 24.30 -5.00 -19.52
CA LYS A 327 25.59 -4.95 -20.22
C LYS A 327 26.76 -4.71 -19.27
N LYS A 328 26.51 -4.16 -18.08
CA LYS A 328 27.56 -3.97 -17.06
C LYS A 328 27.94 -5.34 -16.49
N ALA A 329 29.25 -5.59 -16.41
CA ALA A 329 29.81 -6.89 -16.02
C ALA A 329 29.16 -7.43 -14.73
N GLY A 330 28.77 -8.70 -14.74
CA GLY A 330 28.23 -9.41 -13.57
C GLY A 330 26.74 -9.19 -13.29
N LYS A 331 26.12 -8.08 -13.73
CA LYS A 331 24.74 -7.74 -13.31
C LYS A 331 23.69 -8.75 -13.76
N GLU A 332 23.67 -9.09 -15.04
CA GLU A 332 22.71 -10.09 -15.54
C GLU A 332 22.97 -11.47 -14.95
N ALA A 333 24.25 -11.83 -14.72
CA ALA A 333 24.59 -13.09 -14.06
C ALA A 333 24.04 -13.12 -12.62
N THR A 334 24.18 -12.04 -11.86
CA THR A 334 23.58 -11.90 -10.52
C THR A 334 22.06 -12.04 -10.59
N ARG A 335 21.39 -11.31 -11.49
CA ARG A 335 19.92 -11.37 -11.63
C ARG A 335 19.44 -12.78 -11.96
N GLN A 336 20.09 -13.46 -12.91
CA GLN A 336 19.75 -14.84 -13.27
C GLN A 336 20.00 -15.81 -12.11
N ALA A 337 21.10 -15.65 -11.36
CA ALA A 337 21.38 -16.47 -10.19
C ALA A 337 20.29 -16.31 -9.11
N VAL A 338 19.87 -15.07 -8.83
CA VAL A 338 18.77 -14.79 -7.88
C VAL A 338 17.46 -15.40 -8.39
N ASN A 339 17.08 -15.14 -9.65
CA ASN A 339 15.82 -15.67 -10.21
C ASN A 339 15.80 -17.20 -10.28
N ASN A 340 16.94 -17.84 -10.56
CA ASN A 340 17.05 -19.29 -10.53
C ASN A 340 16.88 -19.83 -9.12
N TRP A 341 17.45 -19.17 -8.10
CA TRP A 341 17.22 -19.53 -6.70
C TRP A 341 15.74 -19.38 -6.32
N ILE A 342 15.07 -18.29 -6.72
CA ILE A 342 13.64 -18.08 -6.47
C ILE A 342 12.81 -19.24 -7.07
N ARG A 343 13.09 -19.61 -8.34
CA ARG A 343 12.33 -20.65 -9.05
C ARG A 343 12.59 -22.06 -8.53
N ALA A 344 13.84 -22.39 -8.22
CA ALA A 344 14.26 -23.76 -7.97
C ALA A 344 14.37 -24.10 -6.47
N THR A 345 14.82 -23.15 -5.66
CA THR A 345 15.27 -23.43 -4.29
C THR A 345 14.36 -22.81 -3.23
N ALA A 346 13.84 -21.60 -3.46
CA ALA A 346 13.09 -20.89 -2.43
C ALA A 346 11.83 -21.64 -1.95
N LEU A 347 11.16 -22.38 -2.85
CA LEU A 347 10.03 -23.26 -2.49
C LEU A 347 10.52 -24.55 -1.81
N GLN A 348 11.61 -25.15 -2.28
CA GLN A 348 12.14 -26.40 -1.73
C GLN A 348 12.64 -26.22 -0.29
N ASP A 349 13.23 -25.07 0.00
CA ASP A 349 13.75 -24.69 1.32
C ASP A 349 12.66 -24.07 2.22
N ASN A 350 11.40 -24.05 1.79
CA ASN A 350 10.29 -23.37 2.48
C ASN A 350 10.61 -21.91 2.84
N ILE A 351 11.38 -21.21 2.02
CA ILE A 351 11.60 -19.76 2.17
C ILE A 351 10.41 -18.99 1.63
N TYR A 352 9.80 -19.46 0.54
CA TYR A 352 8.52 -18.95 0.04
C TYR A 352 7.47 -20.04 0.05
N ASP A 353 6.23 -19.65 0.26
CA ASP A 353 5.07 -20.54 0.14
C ASP A 353 4.58 -20.60 -1.32
N SER A 354 4.88 -19.57 -2.12
CA SER A 354 4.56 -19.51 -3.55
C SER A 354 5.48 -18.53 -4.30
N VAL A 355 5.52 -18.63 -5.62
CA VAL A 355 6.35 -17.78 -6.50
C VAL A 355 5.56 -17.22 -7.67
N ILE A 356 5.79 -15.95 -8.00
CA ILE A 356 5.30 -15.29 -9.21
C ILE A 356 6.49 -14.98 -10.13
N ASP A 357 6.50 -15.52 -11.34
CA ASP A 357 7.61 -15.35 -12.29
C ASP A 357 7.44 -14.12 -13.18
N PHE A 358 7.49 -12.92 -12.58
CA PHE A 358 7.41 -11.66 -13.32
C PHE A 358 8.47 -11.52 -14.43
N ASP A 359 9.68 -12.04 -14.27
CA ASP A 359 10.70 -12.04 -15.33
C ASP A 359 10.18 -12.73 -16.59
N LYS A 360 9.64 -13.94 -16.45
CA LYS A 360 9.11 -14.70 -17.59
C LYS A 360 7.92 -14.01 -18.24
N ILE A 361 7.08 -13.32 -17.46
CA ILE A 361 5.89 -12.63 -17.93
C ILE A 361 6.25 -11.45 -18.84
N VAL A 362 7.28 -10.68 -18.48
CA VAL A 362 7.51 -9.36 -19.09
C VAL A 362 8.72 -9.28 -20.01
N ARG A 363 9.59 -10.30 -20.02
CA ARG A 363 10.82 -10.29 -20.84
C ARG A 363 10.55 -10.44 -22.34
N ASP A 364 11.37 -9.78 -23.15
CA ASP A 364 11.41 -10.01 -24.59
C ASP A 364 11.94 -11.44 -24.87
N PRO A 365 11.17 -12.31 -25.53
CA PRO A 365 11.63 -13.68 -25.83
C PRO A 365 12.86 -13.72 -26.76
N LYS A 366 13.10 -12.66 -27.55
CA LYS A 366 14.27 -12.53 -28.42
C LYS A 366 15.46 -11.90 -27.71
N ARG A 367 15.21 -11.16 -26.61
CA ARG A 367 16.22 -10.45 -25.83
C ARG A 367 15.93 -10.59 -24.32
N PRO A 368 16.20 -11.76 -23.69
CA PRO A 368 15.73 -12.06 -22.33
C PRO A 368 16.21 -11.12 -21.21
N ALA A 369 17.25 -10.31 -21.47
CA ALA A 369 17.72 -9.28 -20.55
C ALA A 369 16.94 -7.95 -20.67
N TYR A 370 15.98 -7.85 -21.58
CA TYR A 370 15.15 -6.67 -21.85
C TYR A 370 13.67 -6.98 -21.59
N LEU A 371 12.92 -5.95 -21.19
CA LEU A 371 11.47 -5.99 -21.23
C LEU A 371 10.99 -6.15 -22.68
N LEU A 372 9.84 -6.79 -22.89
CA LEU A 372 9.15 -6.77 -24.16
C LEU A 372 8.92 -5.30 -24.55
N PRO A 373 9.25 -4.86 -25.79
CA PRO A 373 9.15 -3.45 -26.16
C PRO A 373 7.77 -2.84 -25.91
N ASP A 374 6.70 -3.60 -26.13
CA ASP A 374 5.31 -3.16 -25.90
C ASP A 374 4.97 -2.98 -24.42
N TYR A 375 5.79 -3.50 -23.50
CA TYR A 375 5.62 -3.38 -22.05
C TYR A 375 6.55 -2.35 -21.42
N ALA A 376 7.54 -1.84 -22.15
CA ALA A 376 8.59 -1.00 -21.59
C ALA A 376 8.23 0.50 -21.62
N VAL A 377 8.65 1.23 -20.59
CA VAL A 377 8.81 2.70 -20.61
C VAL A 377 10.28 3.06 -20.81
N ASP A 378 11.16 2.36 -20.09
CA ASP A 378 12.61 2.48 -20.16
C ASP A 378 13.26 1.10 -19.98
N ASP A 379 14.55 1.06 -19.64
CA ASP A 379 15.30 -0.19 -19.43
C ASP A 379 14.85 -1.02 -18.21
N LEU A 380 14.06 -0.46 -17.29
CA LEU A 380 13.66 -1.08 -16.02
C LEU A 380 12.14 -1.12 -15.80
N HIS A 381 11.44 -0.06 -16.19
CA HIS A 381 10.06 0.20 -15.78
C HIS A 381 9.07 -0.17 -16.88
N LEU A 382 7.89 -0.60 -16.41
CA LEU A 382 6.81 -1.03 -17.27
C LEU A 382 5.83 0.11 -17.55
N ASN A 383 5.19 0.04 -18.72
CA ASN A 383 4.05 0.86 -19.05
C ASN A 383 2.75 0.19 -18.55
N ILE A 384 1.61 0.82 -18.81
CA ILE A 384 0.30 0.31 -18.38
C ILE A 384 0.00 -1.10 -18.89
N THR A 385 0.44 -1.45 -20.10
CA THR A 385 0.25 -2.78 -20.70
C THR A 385 1.09 -3.82 -19.98
N GLY A 386 2.35 -3.48 -19.69
CA GLY A 386 3.25 -4.35 -18.92
C GLY A 386 2.75 -4.59 -17.49
N TYR A 387 2.25 -3.55 -16.82
CA TYR A 387 1.65 -3.69 -15.50
C TYR A 387 0.38 -4.53 -15.48
N GLN A 388 -0.47 -4.40 -16.50
CA GLN A 388 -1.63 -5.26 -16.65
C GLN A 388 -1.22 -6.72 -16.89
N ALA A 389 -0.23 -6.97 -17.76
CA ALA A 389 0.29 -8.32 -18.00
C ALA A 389 0.85 -8.97 -16.73
N MET A 390 1.56 -8.20 -15.88
CA MET A 390 2.00 -8.67 -14.57
C MET A 390 0.81 -9.09 -13.69
N ALA A 391 -0.20 -8.22 -13.58
CA ALA A 391 -1.38 -8.50 -12.77
C ALA A 391 -2.16 -9.71 -13.27
N ASP A 392 -2.40 -9.83 -14.58
CA ASP A 392 -3.14 -10.91 -15.22
C ASP A 392 -2.52 -12.29 -15.01
N ALA A 393 -1.20 -12.34 -14.89
CA ALA A 393 -0.46 -13.58 -14.70
C ALA A 393 -0.40 -14.07 -13.25
N VAL A 394 -0.87 -13.28 -12.27
CA VAL A 394 -0.98 -13.73 -10.88
C VAL A 394 -2.10 -14.76 -10.77
N ASP A 395 -1.79 -15.94 -10.25
CA ASP A 395 -2.80 -16.95 -9.91
C ASP A 395 -3.58 -16.50 -8.66
N LEU A 396 -4.90 -16.32 -8.79
CA LEU A 396 -5.73 -15.85 -7.69
C LEU A 396 -5.93 -16.91 -6.62
N THR A 397 -5.66 -18.20 -6.90
CA THR A 397 -5.76 -19.25 -5.87
C THR A 397 -4.73 -19.08 -4.75
N LEU A 398 -3.69 -18.25 -4.96
CA LEU A 398 -2.72 -17.89 -3.92
C LEU A 398 -3.37 -17.16 -2.72
N PHE A 399 -4.55 -16.56 -2.92
CA PHE A 399 -5.21 -15.69 -1.94
C PHE A 399 -6.54 -16.24 -1.43
N LYS A 400 -6.71 -17.57 -1.48
CA LYS A 400 -7.91 -18.26 -0.96
C LYS A 400 -7.74 -18.72 0.48
#